data_AF-A0A933C7R0-F1
#
_entry.id   AF-A0A933C7R0-F1
#
_cell.length_a   1.000
_cell.length_b   1.000
_cell.length_c   1.000
_cell.angle_alpha   90.00
_cell.angle_beta   90.00
_cell.angle_gamma   90.00
#
_symmetry.space_group_name_H-M   'P 1'
#
loop_
_entity.id
_entity.type
_entity.pdbx_description
1 polymer ?
#
loop_
_entity_poly.entity_id
_entity_poly.type
_entity_poly.pdbx_seq_one_letter_code
_entity_poly.pdbx_strand_id
1 'polypeptide(L)'
;MTAPVEVTQQCVVVARLGDFCRWSSAVSSYENDPWLYMRNKLRELEAPLALLKQQQLASARERFFQELGQAVPGEETLADYRSLFDRYLAPGDFVDVAFYLNAQDLADAGRRRMLREVLERAKAHSLFDEERKPEDRRSKSYEKLVGELWGRLGLDVLERALTRKPRTARRKTMALRRLRRNVAEYCSVLRVPLSADDTFSPFMIHRVEALTVACLRLLDRHR
;
A
#
# COMPACT_ATOMS: atom_id res chain seq x y z
N MET A 1 -13.23 17.12 13.16
CA MET A 1 -13.98 15.85 13.21
C MET A 1 -13.56 15.04 12.00
N THR A 2 -12.81 13.96 12.19
CA THR A 2 -12.45 13.05 11.08
C THR A 2 -13.72 12.40 10.57
N ALA A 3 -14.02 12.56 9.27
CA ALA A 3 -15.05 11.76 8.62
C ALA A 3 -14.79 10.28 8.96
N PRO A 4 -15.81 9.51 9.36
CA PRO A 4 -15.61 8.08 9.57
C PRO A 4 -15.13 7.53 8.24
N VAL A 5 -13.86 7.11 8.17
CA VAL A 5 -13.44 6.15 7.15
C VAL A 5 -14.49 5.08 7.22
N GLU A 6 -15.25 4.87 6.14
CA GLU A 6 -16.27 3.83 6.17
C GLU A 6 -15.57 2.55 6.63
N VAL A 7 -15.92 2.11 7.83
CA VAL A 7 -15.36 0.94 8.52
C VAL A 7 -15.35 -0.28 7.59
N THR A 8 -16.18 -0.24 6.55
CA THR A 8 -16.28 -1.18 5.43
C THR A 8 -14.96 -1.43 4.70
N GLN A 9 -14.22 -0.41 4.22
CA GLN A 9 -13.08 -0.65 3.31
C GLN A 9 -11.87 -1.23 4.03
N GLN A 10 -11.58 -0.73 5.22
CA GLN A 10 -10.54 -1.32 6.06
C GLN A 10 -10.87 -2.77 6.42
N CYS A 11 -12.11 -3.05 6.83
CA CYS A 11 -12.55 -4.41 7.13
C CYS A 11 -12.41 -5.33 5.90
N VAL A 12 -12.68 -4.82 4.69
CA VAL A 12 -12.46 -5.58 3.45
C VAL A 12 -10.98 -5.89 3.24
N VAL A 13 -10.08 -4.91 3.41
CA VAL A 13 -8.63 -5.13 3.32
C VAL A 13 -8.16 -6.17 4.33
N VAL A 14 -8.56 -6.05 5.59
CA VAL A 14 -8.19 -7.00 6.66
C VAL A 14 -8.75 -8.39 6.37
N ALA A 15 -10.01 -8.49 5.94
CA ALA A 15 -10.65 -9.75 5.60
C ALA A 15 -9.93 -10.46 4.44
N ARG A 16 -9.60 -9.74 3.37
CA ARG A 16 -8.90 -10.30 2.19
C ARG A 16 -7.47 -10.70 2.48
N LEU A 17 -6.76 -9.91 3.29
CA LEU A 17 -5.42 -10.28 3.77
C LEU A 17 -5.48 -11.51 4.68
N GLY A 18 -6.53 -11.61 5.50
CA GLY A 18 -6.87 -12.78 6.29
C GLY A 18 -7.14 -14.02 5.43
N ASP A 19 -7.96 -13.90 4.39
CA ASP A 19 -8.27 -14.96 3.42
C ASP A 19 -6.99 -15.47 2.73
N PHE A 20 -6.13 -14.56 2.29
CA PHE A 20 -4.82 -14.91 1.73
C PHE A 20 -3.96 -15.73 2.71
N CYS A 21 -3.96 -15.36 3.99
CA CYS A 21 -3.24 -16.10 5.03
C CYS A 21 -3.90 -17.44 5.37
N ARG A 22 -5.18 -17.62 5.02
CA ARG A 22 -6.01 -18.79 5.35
C ARG A 22 -6.26 -19.69 4.13
N TRP A 23 -5.27 -20.50 3.77
CA TRP A 23 -5.53 -21.75 3.06
C TRP A 23 -5.78 -22.88 4.08
N SER A 24 -7.03 -23.35 4.16
CA SER A 24 -7.52 -24.37 5.09
C SER A 24 -8.09 -25.58 4.36
N SER A 25 -8.41 -26.65 5.10
CA SER A 25 -9.10 -27.83 4.56
C SER A 25 -10.45 -27.49 3.92
N ALA A 26 -11.14 -26.47 4.43
CA ALA A 26 -12.39 -25.97 3.89
C ALA A 26 -12.22 -25.25 2.55
N VAL A 27 -11.06 -24.61 2.28
CA VAL A 27 -10.78 -24.03 0.96
C VAL A 27 -10.43 -25.13 -0.04
N SER A 28 -9.62 -26.12 0.39
CA SER A 28 -9.23 -27.24 -0.47
C SER A 28 -10.37 -28.16 -0.88
N SER A 29 -11.58 -28.03 -0.31
CA SER A 29 -12.74 -28.82 -0.72
C SER A 29 -13.39 -28.31 -2.01
N TYR A 30 -13.15 -27.06 -2.40
CA TYR A 30 -13.72 -26.44 -3.61
C TYR A 30 -12.69 -25.78 -4.52
N GLU A 31 -11.45 -25.60 -4.07
CA GLU A 31 -10.34 -25.06 -4.87
C GLU A 31 -9.14 -26.01 -4.86
N ASN A 32 -8.66 -26.37 -6.04
CA ASN A 32 -7.63 -27.38 -6.24
C ASN A 32 -6.25 -26.76 -6.56
N ASP A 33 -6.21 -25.47 -6.91
CA ASP A 33 -4.96 -24.74 -7.16
C ASP A 33 -4.71 -23.67 -6.08
N PRO A 34 -3.95 -24.00 -5.01
CA PRO A 34 -3.62 -23.05 -3.96
C PRO A 34 -2.80 -21.85 -4.48
N TRP A 35 -2.08 -22.00 -5.59
CA TRP A 35 -1.30 -20.92 -6.17
C TRP A 35 -2.21 -19.87 -6.80
N LEU A 36 -3.14 -20.32 -7.64
CA LEU A 36 -4.14 -19.47 -8.27
C LEU A 36 -5.04 -18.79 -7.24
N TYR A 37 -5.50 -19.54 -6.24
CA TYR A 37 -6.30 -18.99 -5.15
C TYR A 37 -5.63 -17.82 -4.44
N MET A 38 -4.40 -18.05 -3.95
CA MET A 38 -3.68 -17.04 -3.17
C MET A 38 -3.39 -15.79 -4.02
N ARG A 39 -3.04 -15.99 -5.29
CA ARG A 39 -2.85 -14.89 -6.23
C ARG A 39 -4.13 -14.09 -6.45
N ASN A 40 -5.27 -14.76 -6.64
CA ASN A 40 -6.56 -14.09 -6.81
C ASN A 40 -6.94 -13.30 -5.55
N LYS A 41 -6.72 -13.85 -4.35
CA LYS A 41 -6.96 -13.13 -3.08
C LYS A 41 -6.10 -11.89 -2.92
N LEU A 42 -4.86 -11.92 -3.37
CA LEU A 42 -4.02 -10.72 -3.40
C LEU A 42 -4.49 -9.70 -4.43
N ARG A 43 -5.01 -10.13 -5.60
CA ARG A 43 -5.58 -9.20 -6.59
C ARG A 43 -6.87 -8.54 -6.11
N GLU A 44 -7.67 -9.25 -5.34
CA GLU A 44 -8.89 -8.71 -4.70
C GLU A 44 -8.58 -7.56 -3.72
N LEU A 45 -7.34 -7.40 -3.26
CA LEU A 45 -6.92 -6.28 -2.38
C LEU A 45 -6.71 -4.96 -3.11
N GLU A 46 -6.51 -4.98 -4.43
CA GLU A 46 -6.13 -3.78 -5.17
C GLU A 46 -7.16 -2.66 -5.06
N ALA A 47 -8.41 -2.94 -5.43
CA ALA A 47 -9.45 -1.91 -5.42
C ALA A 47 -9.75 -1.38 -4.00
N PRO A 48 -9.91 -2.22 -2.96
CA PRO A 48 -10.08 -1.75 -1.58
C PRO A 48 -8.90 -0.90 -1.08
N LEU A 49 -7.66 -1.28 -1.38
CA LEU A 49 -6.48 -0.50 -0.99
C LEU A 49 -6.44 0.85 -1.71
N ALA A 50 -6.74 0.88 -3.00
CA ALA A 50 -6.79 2.12 -3.77
C ALA A 50 -7.86 3.08 -3.24
N LEU A 51 -9.07 2.57 -2.95
CA LEU A 51 -10.16 3.34 -2.36
C LEU A 51 -9.79 3.88 -0.97
N LEU A 52 -9.26 3.02 -0.09
CA LEU A 52 -8.86 3.42 1.26
C LEU A 52 -7.75 4.48 1.22
N LYS A 53 -6.77 4.33 0.34
CA LYS A 53 -5.68 5.30 0.14
C LYS A 53 -6.22 6.65 -0.37
N GLN A 54 -7.17 6.62 -1.30
CA GLN A 54 -7.82 7.83 -1.82
C GLN A 54 -8.65 8.53 -0.74
N GLN A 55 -9.38 7.79 0.10
CA GLN A 55 -10.13 8.35 1.23
C GLN A 55 -9.19 9.03 2.23
N GLN A 56 -8.09 8.38 2.60
CA GLN A 56 -7.13 8.98 3.53
C GLN A 56 -6.43 10.21 2.97
N LEU A 57 -6.11 10.20 1.68
CA LEU A 57 -5.56 11.37 1.00
C LEU A 57 -6.57 12.53 0.98
N ALA A 58 -7.85 12.26 0.73
CA ALA A 58 -8.91 13.26 0.82
C ALA A 58 -9.03 13.85 2.23
N SER A 59 -9.03 13.00 3.27
CA SER A 59 -9.05 13.45 4.67
C SER A 59 -7.80 14.26 5.05
N ALA A 60 -6.62 13.87 4.55
CA ALA A 60 -5.38 14.61 4.76
C ALA A 60 -5.42 16.00 4.13
N ARG A 61 -5.96 16.13 2.91
CA ARG A 61 -6.18 17.42 2.23
C ARG A 61 -7.14 18.29 3.01
N GLU A 62 -8.28 17.74 3.41
CA GLU A 62 -9.29 18.48 4.15
C GLU A 62 -8.71 19.03 5.46
N ARG A 63 -8.02 18.18 6.22
CA ARG A 63 -7.34 18.58 7.45
C ARG A 63 -6.30 19.68 7.21
N PHE A 64 -5.45 19.51 6.21
CA PHE A 64 -4.45 20.51 5.85
C PHE A 64 -5.08 21.88 5.56
N PHE A 65 -6.15 21.91 4.75
CA PHE A 65 -6.81 23.17 4.41
C PHE A 65 -7.64 23.76 5.55
N GLN A 66 -8.16 22.94 6.47
CA GLN A 66 -8.77 23.41 7.71
C GLN A 66 -7.74 24.11 8.61
N GLU A 67 -6.57 23.49 8.82
CA GLU A 67 -5.49 24.06 9.62
C GLU A 67 -4.93 25.34 8.98
N LEU A 68 -4.69 25.32 7.65
CA LEU A 68 -4.26 26.49 6.88
C LEU A 68 -5.26 27.66 6.93
N GLY A 69 -6.56 27.36 7.06
CA GLY A 69 -7.60 28.38 7.20
C GLY A 69 -7.59 29.11 8.55
N GLN A 70 -6.96 28.53 9.58
CA GLN A 70 -6.84 29.12 10.91
C GLN A 70 -5.56 29.96 11.01
N ALA A 71 -4.43 29.41 10.56
CA ALA A 71 -3.14 30.08 10.52
C ALA A 71 -2.22 29.37 9.52
N VAL A 72 -1.15 30.04 9.08
CA VAL A 72 -0.10 29.36 8.30
C VAL A 72 0.58 28.32 9.21
N PRO A 73 0.58 27.02 8.86
CA PRO A 73 1.23 26.00 9.67
C PRO A 73 2.74 26.25 9.79
N GLY A 74 3.32 25.92 10.93
CA GLY A 74 4.76 26.00 11.13
C GLY A 74 5.54 24.98 10.30
N GLU A 75 6.85 25.17 10.17
CA GLU A 75 7.74 24.32 9.36
C GLU A 75 7.69 22.83 9.72
N GLU A 76 7.57 22.50 11.02
CA GLU A 76 7.43 21.11 11.46
C GLU A 76 6.13 20.47 10.94
N THR A 77 5.01 21.17 11.07
CA THR A 77 3.71 20.72 10.55
C THR A 77 3.74 20.60 9.03
N LEU A 78 4.39 21.54 8.33
CA LEU A 78 4.56 21.46 6.87
C LEU A 78 5.44 20.27 6.46
N ALA A 79 6.49 19.96 7.22
CA ALA A 79 7.32 18.78 6.99
C ALA A 79 6.53 17.48 7.18
N ASP A 80 5.63 17.43 8.17
CA ASP A 80 4.72 16.29 8.38
C ASP A 80 3.76 16.11 7.20
N TYR A 81 3.12 17.19 6.73
CA TYR A 81 2.27 17.13 5.54
C TYR A 81 3.06 16.76 4.29
N ARG A 82 4.30 17.23 4.17
CA ARG A 82 5.18 16.85 3.07
C ARG A 82 5.45 15.35 3.09
N SER A 83 5.83 14.78 4.24
CA SER A 83 6.03 13.34 4.39
C SER A 83 4.76 12.54 4.16
N LEU A 84 3.60 13.10 4.52
CA LEU A 84 2.31 12.47 4.32
C LEU A 84 1.94 12.42 2.84
N PHE A 85 2.02 13.55 2.12
CA PHE A 85 1.70 13.64 0.70
C PHE A 85 2.66 12.83 -0.17
N ASP A 86 3.95 12.78 0.17
CA ASP A 86 4.95 11.95 -0.53
C ASP A 86 4.54 10.46 -0.58
N ARG A 87 3.90 9.95 0.47
CA ARG A 87 3.45 8.54 0.55
C ARG A 87 2.20 8.26 -0.28
N TYR A 88 1.40 9.28 -0.53
CA TYR A 88 0.12 9.15 -1.23
C TYR A 88 0.20 9.50 -2.70
N LEU A 89 1.04 10.45 -3.08
CA LEU A 89 1.06 11.03 -4.41
C LEU A 89 2.08 10.32 -5.32
N ALA A 90 1.85 10.43 -6.63
CA ALA A 90 2.84 10.03 -7.60
C ALA A 90 4.03 11.00 -7.53
N PRO A 91 5.26 10.60 -7.90
CA PRO A 91 6.41 11.49 -7.84
C PRO A 91 6.22 12.83 -8.55
N GLY A 92 5.54 12.86 -9.70
CA GLY A 92 5.20 14.10 -10.42
C GLY A 92 4.26 15.00 -9.63
N ASP A 93 3.10 14.48 -9.24
CA ASP A 93 2.11 15.20 -8.43
C ASP A 93 2.71 15.70 -7.10
N PHE A 94 3.58 14.91 -6.48
CA PHE A 94 4.26 15.30 -5.25
C PHE A 94 5.20 16.49 -5.45
N VAL A 95 5.96 16.54 -6.55
CA VAL A 95 6.85 17.68 -6.86
C VAL A 95 6.03 18.96 -6.98
N ASP A 96 4.89 18.90 -7.69
CA ASP A 96 4.01 20.06 -7.85
C ASP A 96 3.45 20.52 -6.50
N VAL A 97 3.03 19.60 -5.64
CA VAL A 97 2.54 19.92 -4.28
C VAL A 97 3.65 20.48 -3.39
N ALA A 98 4.81 19.81 -3.37
CA ALA A 98 5.93 20.17 -2.51
C ALA A 98 6.51 21.55 -2.84
N PHE A 99 6.41 21.97 -4.11
CA PHE A 99 6.80 23.31 -4.55
C PHE A 99 6.05 24.41 -3.79
N TYR A 100 4.72 24.29 -3.63
CA TYR A 100 3.91 25.29 -2.92
C TYR A 100 3.84 25.07 -1.40
N LEU A 101 4.37 23.96 -0.89
CA LEU A 101 4.26 23.57 0.53
C LEU A 101 5.40 24.15 1.37
N ASN A 102 5.47 25.48 1.47
CA ASN A 102 6.39 26.22 2.35
C ASN A 102 5.70 27.45 2.95
N ALA A 103 6.16 27.93 4.11
CA ALA A 103 5.47 28.98 4.85
C ALA A 103 5.36 30.31 4.08
N GLN A 104 6.37 30.65 3.27
CA GLN A 104 6.40 31.89 2.49
C GLN A 104 5.33 31.88 1.39
N ASP A 105 5.25 30.81 0.60
CA ASP A 105 4.22 30.68 -0.44
C ASP A 105 2.83 30.55 0.18
N LEU A 106 2.70 29.87 1.31
CA LEU A 106 1.41 29.75 2.00
C LEU A 106 0.92 31.06 2.61
N ALA A 107 1.77 32.07 2.78
CA ALA A 107 1.32 33.41 3.19
C ALA A 107 0.59 34.16 2.05
N ASP A 108 0.89 33.84 0.78
CA ASP A 108 0.26 34.43 -0.40
C ASP A 108 -1.06 33.74 -0.78
N ALA A 109 -2.13 34.52 -0.95
CA ALA A 109 -3.45 33.97 -1.23
C ALA A 109 -3.58 33.31 -2.62
N GLY A 110 -2.85 33.81 -3.63
CA GLY A 110 -2.81 33.24 -4.96
C GLY A 110 -2.09 31.90 -4.98
N ARG A 111 -0.95 31.81 -4.30
CA ARG A 111 -0.18 30.56 -4.10
C ARG A 111 -1.00 29.52 -3.34
N ARG A 112 -1.72 29.90 -2.28
CA ARG A 112 -2.66 29.00 -1.58
C ARG A 112 -3.75 28.44 -2.50
N ARG A 113 -4.30 29.28 -3.39
CA ARG A 113 -5.30 28.83 -4.38
C ARG A 113 -4.70 27.84 -5.36
N MET A 114 -3.50 28.11 -5.89
CA MET A 114 -2.80 27.19 -6.79
C MET A 114 -2.51 25.83 -6.12
N LEU A 115 -2.03 25.82 -4.88
CA LEU A 115 -1.81 24.59 -4.12
C LEU A 115 -3.12 23.79 -3.97
N ARG A 116 -4.24 24.46 -3.69
CA ARG A 116 -5.56 23.82 -3.62
C ARG A 116 -5.95 23.16 -4.93
N GLU A 117 -5.82 23.86 -6.05
CA GLU A 117 -6.13 23.30 -7.37
C GLU A 117 -5.26 22.08 -7.71
N VAL A 118 -3.95 22.14 -7.39
CA VAL A 118 -3.02 21.01 -7.60
C VAL A 118 -3.41 19.83 -6.71
N LEU A 119 -3.62 20.06 -5.41
CA LEU A 119 -3.99 18.99 -4.47
C LEU A 119 -5.35 18.38 -4.78
N GLU A 120 -6.35 19.16 -5.22
CA GLU A 120 -7.68 18.66 -5.58
C GLU A 120 -7.62 17.73 -6.81
N ARG A 121 -6.76 18.04 -7.78
CA ARG A 121 -6.58 17.21 -8.99
C ARG A 121 -5.73 15.96 -8.77
N ALA A 122 -4.83 16.00 -7.78
CA ALA A 122 -3.94 14.89 -7.50
C ALA A 122 -4.74 13.62 -7.15
N LYS A 123 -4.19 12.44 -7.47
CA LYS A 123 -4.80 11.14 -7.13
C LYS A 123 -3.87 10.33 -6.24
N ALA A 124 -4.45 9.46 -5.42
CA ALA A 124 -3.66 8.47 -4.70
C ALA A 124 -2.94 7.56 -5.69
N HIS A 125 -1.62 7.55 -5.63
CA HIS A 125 -0.77 6.72 -6.45
C HIS A 125 -0.86 5.27 -6.01
N SER A 126 -1.07 4.36 -6.96
CA SER A 126 -1.14 2.91 -6.70
C SER A 126 0.19 2.24 -7.04
N LEU A 127 0.71 1.43 -6.12
CA LEU A 127 1.91 0.61 -6.38
C LEU A 127 1.61 -0.57 -7.31
N PHE A 128 0.32 -0.93 -7.49
CA PHE A 128 -0.08 -1.90 -8.50
C PHE A 128 0.14 -1.35 -9.91
N ASP A 129 -0.04 -0.04 -10.12
CA ASP A 129 0.23 0.61 -11.40
C ASP A 129 1.74 0.64 -11.71
N GLU A 130 2.58 0.81 -10.70
CA GLU A 130 4.04 0.66 -10.86
C GLU A 130 4.41 -0.78 -11.25
N GLU A 131 3.84 -1.81 -10.61
CA GLU A 131 4.14 -3.20 -10.96
C GLU A 131 3.76 -3.54 -12.41
N ARG A 132 2.70 -2.93 -12.95
CA ARG A 132 2.29 -3.11 -14.36
C ARG A 132 3.27 -2.51 -15.37
N LYS A 133 4.08 -1.53 -14.95
CA LYS A 133 5.08 -0.91 -15.85
C LYS A 133 6.21 -1.90 -16.14
N PRO A 134 6.85 -1.79 -17.32
CA PRO A 134 8.14 -2.44 -17.58
C PRO A 134 9.18 -2.11 -16.50
N GLU A 135 10.06 -3.06 -16.16
CA GLU A 135 11.02 -2.91 -15.05
C GLU A 135 11.90 -1.66 -15.14
N ASP A 136 12.28 -1.26 -16.36
CA ASP A 136 13.08 -0.06 -16.66
C ASP A 136 12.32 1.27 -16.46
N ARG A 137 10.99 1.22 -16.41
CA ARG A 137 10.10 2.39 -16.26
C ARG A 137 9.50 2.54 -14.87
N ARG A 138 9.81 1.63 -13.96
CA ARG A 138 9.35 1.68 -12.56
C ARG A 138 10.15 2.71 -11.78
N SER A 139 9.50 3.40 -10.86
CA SER A 139 10.17 4.40 -10.04
C SER A 139 11.18 3.76 -9.07
N LYS A 140 12.30 4.47 -8.82
CA LYS A 140 13.35 3.99 -7.90
C LYS A 140 12.86 3.84 -6.46
N SER A 141 11.96 4.72 -6.02
CA SER A 141 11.35 4.68 -4.70
C SER A 141 10.50 3.42 -4.53
N TYR A 142 9.71 3.08 -5.54
CA TYR A 142 8.94 1.85 -5.58
C TYR A 142 9.84 0.60 -5.53
N GLU A 143 10.87 0.49 -6.38
CA GLU A 143 11.75 -0.68 -6.37
C GLU A 143 12.52 -0.82 -5.05
N LYS A 144 12.92 0.30 -4.43
CA LYS A 144 13.52 0.29 -3.09
C LYS A 144 12.54 -0.26 -2.05
N LEU A 145 11.29 0.18 -2.07
CA LEU A 145 10.27 -0.25 -1.11
C LEU A 145 9.89 -1.72 -1.29
N VAL A 146 9.61 -2.15 -2.52
CA VAL A 146 9.29 -3.55 -2.84
C VAL A 146 10.50 -4.45 -2.56
N GLY A 147 11.71 -4.00 -2.87
CA GLY A 147 12.95 -4.72 -2.55
C GLY A 147 13.19 -4.87 -1.04
N GLU A 148 12.90 -3.83 -0.25
CA GLU A 148 12.93 -3.93 1.22
C GLU A 148 11.98 -5.03 1.72
N LEU A 149 10.73 -5.04 1.22
CA LEU A 149 9.75 -6.05 1.62
C LEU A 149 10.08 -7.43 1.08
N TRP A 150 10.66 -7.52 -0.10
CA TRP A 150 11.16 -8.77 -0.67
C TRP A 150 12.16 -9.45 0.27
N GLY A 151 13.12 -8.68 0.79
CA GLY A 151 14.07 -9.15 1.79
C GLY A 151 13.42 -9.46 3.14
N ARG A 152 12.58 -8.56 3.67
CA ARG A 152 11.92 -8.76 4.98
C ARG A 152 11.01 -9.99 5.02
N LEU A 153 10.32 -10.28 3.92
CA LEU A 153 9.45 -11.45 3.79
C LEU A 153 10.23 -12.72 3.38
N GLY A 154 11.55 -12.63 3.18
CA GLY A 154 12.40 -13.75 2.75
C GLY A 154 11.98 -14.33 1.39
N LEU A 155 11.48 -13.49 0.49
CA LEU A 155 11.02 -13.93 -0.84
C LEU A 155 12.19 -14.36 -1.73
N ASP A 156 13.40 -13.85 -1.48
CA ASP A 156 14.65 -14.29 -2.12
C ASP A 156 14.97 -15.76 -1.81
N VAL A 157 14.72 -16.20 -0.58
CA VAL A 157 14.92 -17.59 -0.16
C VAL A 157 13.86 -18.48 -0.81
N LEU A 158 12.62 -18.01 -0.88
CA LEU A 158 11.52 -18.73 -1.53
C LEU A 158 11.73 -18.88 -3.04
N GLU A 159 12.11 -17.79 -3.72
CA GLU A 159 12.43 -17.77 -5.14
C GLU A 159 13.57 -18.75 -5.45
N ARG A 160 14.68 -18.70 -4.70
CA ARG A 160 15.79 -19.67 -4.84
C ARG A 160 15.34 -21.12 -4.64
N ALA A 161 14.46 -21.37 -3.68
CA ALA A 161 13.93 -22.71 -3.44
C ALA A 161 13.07 -23.22 -4.61
N LEU A 162 12.28 -22.32 -5.22
CA LEU A 162 11.40 -22.59 -6.35
C LEU A 162 12.14 -22.76 -7.69
N THR A 163 13.30 -22.14 -7.86
CA THR A 163 14.11 -22.23 -9.09
C THR A 163 15.08 -23.41 -9.09
N ARG A 164 15.67 -23.78 -7.95
CA ARG A 164 16.77 -24.76 -7.88
C ARG A 164 16.41 -26.21 -8.25
N LYS A 165 15.14 -26.63 -8.13
CA LYS A 165 14.71 -27.99 -8.53
C LYS A 165 13.31 -27.95 -9.15
N PRO A 166 12.84 -29.03 -9.80
CA PRO A 166 11.51 -29.09 -10.41
C PRO A 166 10.40 -28.64 -9.47
N ARG A 167 9.43 -27.91 -10.03
CA ARG A 167 8.30 -27.31 -9.33
C ARG A 167 7.18 -28.32 -9.09
N THR A 168 7.44 -29.33 -8.26
CA THR A 168 6.41 -30.30 -7.84
C THR A 168 5.31 -29.64 -7.02
N ALA A 169 4.09 -30.19 -7.04
CA ALA A 169 2.95 -29.71 -6.24
C ALA A 169 3.32 -29.55 -4.75
N ARG A 170 3.98 -30.55 -4.16
CA ARG A 170 4.45 -30.52 -2.76
C ARG A 170 5.33 -29.29 -2.47
N ARG A 171 6.23 -28.93 -3.37
CA ARG A 171 7.13 -27.78 -3.19
C ARG A 171 6.39 -26.45 -3.35
N LYS A 172 5.46 -26.35 -4.30
CA LYS A 172 4.56 -25.18 -4.40
C LYS A 172 3.78 -25.01 -3.08
N THR A 173 3.17 -26.07 -2.56
CA THR A 173 2.44 -26.03 -1.26
C THR A 173 3.34 -25.60 -0.10
N MET A 174 4.58 -26.12 -0.01
CA MET A 174 5.52 -25.71 1.04
C MET A 174 5.91 -24.22 0.92
N ALA A 175 6.19 -23.74 -0.30
CA ALA A 175 6.51 -22.34 -0.54
C ALA A 175 5.34 -21.43 -0.16
N LEU A 176 4.11 -21.78 -0.57
CA LEU A 176 2.90 -21.03 -0.22
C LEU A 176 2.63 -21.03 1.30
N ARG A 177 2.85 -22.15 1.98
CA ARG A 177 2.74 -22.20 3.46
C ARG A 177 3.74 -21.26 4.14
N ARG A 178 4.99 -21.22 3.64
CA ARG A 178 6.02 -20.33 4.19
C ARG A 178 5.72 -18.86 3.88
N LEU A 179 5.27 -18.55 2.66
CA LEU A 179 4.85 -17.21 2.26
C LEU A 179 3.75 -16.67 3.19
N ARG A 180 2.68 -17.45 3.42
CA ARG A 180 1.59 -17.04 4.34
C ARG A 180 2.08 -16.78 5.75
N ARG A 181 2.97 -17.63 6.27
CA ARG A 181 3.54 -17.44 7.61
C ARG A 181 4.34 -16.14 7.69
N ASN A 182 5.21 -15.88 6.71
CA ASN A 182 6.04 -14.67 6.69
C ASN A 182 5.18 -13.41 6.56
N VAL A 183 4.12 -13.45 5.75
CA VAL A 183 3.16 -12.34 5.63
C VAL A 183 2.40 -12.12 6.94
N ALA A 184 1.87 -13.17 7.57
CA ALA A 184 1.16 -13.06 8.84
C ALA A 184 2.06 -12.48 9.96
N GLU A 185 3.31 -12.95 10.03
CA GLU A 185 4.32 -12.43 10.97
C GLU A 185 4.61 -10.95 10.71
N TYR A 186 4.84 -10.56 9.46
CA TYR A 186 5.08 -9.17 9.12
C TYR A 186 3.87 -8.26 9.41
N CYS A 187 2.65 -8.74 9.16
CA CYS A 187 1.43 -8.01 9.50
C CYS A 187 1.29 -7.81 11.02
N SER A 188 1.72 -8.78 11.83
CA SER A 188 1.75 -8.64 13.29
C SER A 188 2.76 -7.57 13.75
N VAL A 189 3.93 -7.51 13.11
CA VAL A 189 4.96 -6.49 13.38
C VAL A 189 4.47 -5.10 13.00
N LEU A 190 3.78 -4.97 11.86
CA LEU A 190 3.14 -3.73 11.43
C LEU A 190 1.95 -3.32 12.29
N ARG A 191 1.47 -4.18 13.19
CA ARG A 191 0.24 -4.00 13.96
C ARG A 191 -0.95 -3.68 13.04
N VAL A 192 -1.10 -4.47 11.98
CA VAL A 192 -2.25 -4.38 11.08
C VAL A 192 -3.54 -4.47 11.92
N PRO A 193 -4.50 -3.53 11.75
CA PRO A 193 -5.77 -3.53 12.47
C PRO A 193 -6.44 -4.91 12.48
N LEU A 194 -6.88 -5.34 13.67
CA LEU A 194 -7.61 -6.60 13.84
C LEU A 194 -9.09 -6.38 14.18
N SER A 195 -9.45 -5.19 14.64
CA SER A 195 -10.82 -4.78 14.93
C SER A 195 -11.24 -3.59 14.06
N ALA A 196 -12.52 -3.25 14.12
CA ALA A 196 -13.07 -2.04 13.50
C ALA A 196 -12.62 -0.75 14.20
N ASP A 197 -12.17 -0.84 15.46
CA ASP A 197 -11.75 0.31 16.27
C ASP A 197 -10.31 0.74 15.98
N ASP A 198 -9.48 -0.21 15.54
CA ASP A 198 -8.14 0.09 15.04
C ASP A 198 -8.26 0.78 13.68
N THR A 199 -7.28 1.60 13.28
CA THR A 199 -7.26 2.22 11.95
C THR A 199 -5.92 2.04 11.26
N PHE A 200 -5.94 1.82 9.95
CA PHE A 200 -4.71 1.84 9.18
C PHE A 200 -4.10 3.23 9.18
N SER A 201 -2.87 3.35 9.69
CA SER A 201 -2.10 4.58 9.46
C SER A 201 -1.68 4.71 7.99
N PRO A 202 -1.39 5.94 7.52
CA PRO A 202 -0.79 6.18 6.20
C PRO A 202 0.43 5.30 5.92
N PHE A 203 1.25 5.09 6.96
CA PHE A 203 2.42 4.22 6.90
C PHE A 203 2.04 2.76 6.65
N MET A 204 1.04 2.24 7.36
CA MET A 204 0.64 0.84 7.26
C MET A 204 0.04 0.51 5.88
N ILE A 205 -0.86 1.34 5.35
CA ILE A 205 -1.48 1.07 4.02
C ILE A 205 -0.43 0.96 2.94
N HIS A 206 0.52 1.90 2.91
CA HIS A 206 1.58 1.88 1.91
C HIS A 206 2.44 0.60 2.01
N ARG A 207 2.69 0.11 3.23
CA ARG A 207 3.42 -1.14 3.47
C ARG A 207 2.61 -2.39 3.13
N VAL A 208 1.29 -2.41 3.38
CA VAL A 208 0.40 -3.51 3.00
C VAL A 208 0.26 -3.60 1.47
N GLU A 209 0.15 -2.44 0.80
CA GLU A 209 0.13 -2.34 -0.65
C GLU A 209 1.43 -2.90 -1.26
N ALA A 210 2.59 -2.42 -0.79
CA ALA A 210 3.89 -2.92 -1.24
C ALA A 210 4.09 -4.42 -0.93
N LEU A 211 3.60 -4.90 0.22
CA LEU A 211 3.64 -6.32 0.57
C LEU A 211 2.84 -7.15 -0.43
N THR A 212 1.66 -6.67 -0.78
CA THR A 212 0.75 -7.35 -1.70
C THR A 212 1.38 -7.45 -3.08
N VAL A 213 1.96 -6.35 -3.56
CA VAL A 213 2.68 -6.28 -4.83
C VAL A 213 3.91 -7.20 -4.83
N ALA A 214 4.72 -7.20 -3.77
CA ALA A 214 5.87 -8.10 -3.66
C ALA A 214 5.47 -9.58 -3.72
N CYS A 215 4.38 -9.95 -3.04
CA CYS A 215 3.86 -11.31 -3.07
C CYS A 215 3.30 -11.67 -4.46
N LEU A 216 2.55 -10.76 -5.11
CA LEU A 216 2.06 -10.95 -6.47
C LEU A 216 3.21 -11.15 -7.46
N ARG A 217 4.27 -10.34 -7.37
CA ARG A 217 5.47 -10.47 -8.20
C ARG A 217 6.10 -11.86 -8.09
N LEU A 218 6.25 -12.40 -6.87
CA LEU A 218 6.74 -13.78 -6.67
C LEU A 218 5.78 -14.81 -7.30
N LEU A 219 4.47 -14.64 -7.10
CA LEU A 219 3.47 -15.59 -7.60
C LEU A 219 3.36 -15.57 -9.13
N ASP A 220 3.47 -14.41 -9.77
CA ASP A 220 3.41 -14.26 -11.22
C ASP A 220 4.69 -14.80 -11.90
N ARG A 221 5.88 -14.62 -11.30
CA ARG A 221 7.15 -15.19 -11.82
C ARG A 221 7.20 -16.72 -11.83
N HIS A 222 6.43 -17.38 -10.98
CA HIS A 222 6.46 -18.84 -10.82
C HIS A 222 5.13 -19.54 -11.08
N ARG A 223 4.22 -18.87 -11.81
CA ARG A 223 3.00 -19.48 -12.33
C ARG A 223 3.34 -20.79 -13.06
#